data_AF-A0A966AM61-F1
#
_entry.id   AF-A0A966AM61-F1
#
_cell.length_a   1.000
_cell.length_b   1.000
_cell.length_c   1.000
_cell.angle_alpha   90.00
_cell.angle_beta   90.00
_cell.angle_gamma   90.00
#
_symmetry.space_group_name_H-M   'P 1'
#
loop_
_entity.id
_entity.type
_entity.pdbx_description
1 polymer ?
#
loop_
_entity_poly.entity_id
_entity_poly.type
_entity_poly.pdbx_seq_one_letter_code
_entity_poly.pdbx_strand_id
1 'polypeptide(L)'
;MSARPVIVIQGAGSADQVPGIEAIAPHAELRFAASTEVLAESLPGAEILLGWDFSEANLRGVWSRADELRWIHWTGAGVDAVLFPELVESDVVLTNSRGIFDRAMAEYVLGL
;
A
#
# COMPACT_ATOMS: atom_id res chain seq x y z
N MET A 1 -4.07 26.68 3.30
CA MET A 1 -3.15 25.62 3.74
C MET A 1 -3.69 24.32 3.18
N SER A 2 -3.00 23.68 2.23
CA SER A 2 -3.41 22.35 1.76
C SER A 2 -3.17 21.37 2.92
N ALA A 3 -4.19 20.58 3.28
CA ALA A 3 -4.07 19.58 4.33
C ALA A 3 -3.03 18.52 3.92
N ARG A 4 -2.29 17.99 4.90
CA ARG A 4 -1.34 16.91 4.64
C ARG A 4 -2.13 15.66 4.24
N PRO A 5 -1.78 14.98 3.14
CA PRO A 5 -2.49 13.78 2.76
C PRO A 5 -2.34 12.68 3.81
N VAL A 6 -3.39 11.90 3.97
CA VAL A 6 -3.38 10.72 4.85
C VAL A 6 -2.99 9.50 4.03
N ILE A 7 -1.95 8.80 4.50
CA ILE A 7 -1.41 7.59 3.88
C ILE A 7 -1.53 6.43 4.85
N VAL A 8 -2.22 5.37 4.45
CA VAL A 8 -2.26 4.11 5.18
C VAL A 8 -1.19 3.17 4.64
N ILE A 9 -0.38 2.63 5.55
CA ILE A 9 0.68 1.67 5.27
C ILE A 9 0.15 0.28 5.64
N GLN A 10 -0.25 -0.49 4.64
CA GLN A 10 -0.78 -1.84 4.80
C GLN A 10 0.37 -2.83 5.03
N GLY A 11 0.27 -3.63 6.09
CA GLY A 11 1.25 -4.68 6.43
C GLY A 11 2.40 -4.22 7.31
N ALA A 12 2.32 -3.04 7.90
CA ALA A 12 3.31 -2.56 8.85
C ALA A 12 2.61 -2.04 10.10
N GLY A 13 3.18 -2.30 11.27
CA GLY A 13 2.76 -1.75 12.56
C GLY A 13 3.51 -0.48 12.94
N SER A 14 4.64 -0.19 12.29
CA SER A 14 5.47 0.97 12.60
C SER A 14 6.44 1.34 11.47
N ALA A 15 7.05 2.53 11.58
CA ALA A 15 7.94 3.07 10.57
C ALA A 15 9.26 2.29 10.42
N ASP A 16 9.76 1.65 11.47
CA ASP A 16 11.00 0.84 11.43
C ASP A 16 10.87 -0.41 10.55
N GLN A 17 9.66 -0.86 10.27
CA GLN A 17 9.39 -1.98 9.35
C GLN A 17 9.38 -1.56 7.88
N VAL A 18 9.40 -0.25 7.59
CA VAL A 18 9.32 0.30 6.23
C VAL A 18 10.51 1.24 5.99
N PRO A 19 11.67 0.70 5.57
CA PRO A 19 12.86 1.51 5.34
C PRO A 19 12.63 2.65 4.34
N GLY A 20 13.06 3.87 4.70
CA GLY A 20 12.94 5.05 3.85
C GLY A 20 11.62 5.83 4.01
N ILE A 21 10.67 5.32 4.80
CA ILE A 21 9.38 5.98 5.02
C ILE A 21 9.53 7.32 5.78
N GLU A 22 10.61 7.50 6.53
CA GLU A 22 10.93 8.74 7.24
C GLU A 22 11.08 9.94 6.29
N ALA A 23 11.44 9.70 5.02
CA ALA A 23 11.55 10.76 4.03
C ALA A 23 10.21 11.41 3.69
N ILE A 24 9.09 10.69 3.84
CA ILE A 24 7.74 11.20 3.54
C ILE A 24 6.97 11.63 4.79
N ALA A 25 7.43 11.25 5.98
CA ALA A 25 6.81 11.61 7.26
C ALA A 25 6.64 13.12 7.51
N PRO A 26 7.43 14.06 6.93
CA PRO A 26 7.14 15.49 7.03
C PRO A 26 5.97 15.97 6.15
N HIS A 27 5.64 15.21 5.10
CA HIS A 27 4.72 15.63 4.05
C HIS A 27 3.33 14.98 4.15
N ALA A 28 3.18 13.90 4.93
CA ALA A 28 1.95 13.13 5.01
C ALA A 28 1.64 12.64 6.43
N GLU A 29 0.38 12.48 6.78
CA GLU A 29 -0.01 11.73 7.99
C GLU A 29 0.10 10.23 7.67
N LEU A 30 0.89 9.49 8.45
CA LEU A 30 1.12 8.06 8.23
C LEU A 30 0.31 7.25 9.26
N ARG A 31 -0.47 6.28 8.78
CA ARG A 31 -1.20 5.31 9.61
C ARG A 31 -0.70 3.92 9.29
N PHE A 32 -0.27 3.18 10.30
CA PHE A 32 0.30 1.84 10.13
C PHE A 32 -0.74 0.79 10.47
N ALA A 33 -1.01 -0.11 9.52
CA ALA A 33 -2.01 -1.16 9.65
C ALA A 33 -1.40 -2.55 9.43
N ALA A 34 -1.02 -3.21 10.52
CA ALA A 34 -0.41 -4.55 10.49
C ALA A 34 -1.43 -5.68 10.29
N SER A 35 -2.72 -5.45 10.58
CA SER A 35 -3.79 -6.45 10.44
C SER A 35 -4.99 -5.90 9.69
N THR A 36 -5.91 -6.79 9.30
CA THR A 36 -7.15 -6.40 8.62
C THR A 36 -8.05 -5.53 9.51
N GLU A 37 -8.07 -5.77 10.81
CA GLU A 37 -8.83 -4.99 11.79
C GLU A 37 -8.27 -3.56 11.88
N VAL A 38 -6.95 -3.43 12.05
CA VAL A 38 -6.30 -2.11 12.11
C VAL A 38 -6.44 -1.37 10.77
N LEU A 39 -6.41 -2.10 9.65
CA LEU A 39 -6.66 -1.54 8.33
C LEU A 39 -8.09 -0.96 8.23
N ALA A 40 -9.11 -1.68 8.72
CA ALA A 40 -10.50 -1.21 8.75
C ALA A 40 -10.72 0.08 9.56
N GLU A 41 -9.90 0.27 10.60
CA GLU A 41 -9.89 1.47 11.46
C GLU A 41 -9.09 2.63 10.85
N SER A 42 -8.06 2.31 10.07
CA SER A 42 -7.14 3.30 9.52
C SER A 42 -7.60 3.90 8.18
N LEU A 43 -8.40 3.16 7.41
CA LEU A 43 -8.89 3.52 6.07
C LEU A 43 -9.80 4.76 6.00
N PRO A 44 -10.71 5.03 6.95
CA PRO A 44 -11.56 6.21 6.87
C PRO A 44 -10.77 7.52 6.80
N GLY A 45 -11.05 8.33 5.78
CA GLY A 45 -10.35 9.57 5.46
C GLY A 45 -8.94 9.39 4.87
N ALA A 46 -8.52 8.17 4.54
CA ALA A 46 -7.24 7.92 3.89
C ALA A 46 -7.32 8.16 2.39
N GLU A 47 -6.45 9.00 1.86
CA GLU A 47 -6.41 9.34 0.43
C GLU A 47 -5.52 8.37 -0.36
N ILE A 48 -4.52 7.79 0.31
CA ILE A 48 -3.48 6.95 -0.29
C ILE A 48 -3.28 5.69 0.54
N LEU A 49 -3.08 4.56 -0.14
CA LEU A 49 -2.65 3.31 0.48
C LEU A 49 -1.32 2.86 -0.13
N LEU A 50 -0.34 2.57 0.74
CA LEU A 50 0.90 1.90 0.38
C LEU A 50 0.82 0.43 0.79
N GLY A 51 0.80 -0.47 -0.18
CA GLY A 51 0.87 -1.92 0.05
C GLY A 51 2.30 -2.34 0.32
N TRP A 52 2.67 -2.50 1.59
CA TRP A 52 4.02 -2.89 2.02
C TRP A 52 4.16 -4.40 2.20
N ASP A 53 3.36 -4.96 3.11
CA ASP A 53 3.22 -6.41 3.30
C ASP A 53 1.73 -6.78 3.17
N PHE A 54 1.45 -7.75 2.31
CA PHE A 54 0.10 -8.09 1.89
C PHE A 54 -0.31 -9.49 2.34
N SER A 55 0.45 -10.10 3.25
CA SER A 55 0.16 -11.43 3.80
C SER A 55 -1.01 -11.43 4.80
N GLU A 56 -1.12 -10.42 5.66
CA GLU A 56 -2.05 -10.44 6.81
C GLU A 56 -3.16 -9.38 6.74
N ALA A 57 -2.93 -8.25 6.08
CA ALA A 57 -3.89 -7.17 5.95
C ALA A 57 -4.63 -7.27 4.60
N ASN A 58 -5.93 -7.57 4.63
CA ASN A 58 -6.75 -7.82 3.44
C ASN A 58 -7.64 -6.63 3.09
N LEU A 59 -7.21 -5.82 2.11
CA LEU A 59 -7.96 -4.66 1.63
C LEU A 59 -9.38 -5.01 1.14
N ARG A 60 -9.56 -6.14 0.45
CA ARG A 60 -10.87 -6.53 -0.10
C ARG A 60 -11.93 -6.68 1.00
N GLY A 61 -11.54 -7.24 2.15
CA GLY A 61 -12.45 -7.45 3.29
C GLY A 61 -12.93 -6.16 3.93
N VAL A 62 -12.22 -5.06 3.72
CA VAL A 62 -12.47 -3.76 4.37
C VAL A 62 -12.69 -2.63 3.38
N TRP A 63 -12.89 -2.96 2.10
CA TRP A 63 -13.01 -1.98 1.01
C TRP A 63 -14.10 -0.93 1.26
N SER A 64 -15.21 -1.32 1.88
CA SER A 64 -16.30 -0.41 2.28
C SER A 64 -15.89 0.72 3.22
N ARG A 65 -14.69 0.65 3.83
CA ARG A 65 -14.13 1.66 4.75
C ARG A 65 -13.27 2.70 4.02
N ALA A 66 -12.92 2.45 2.75
CA ALA A 66 -12.11 3.34 1.93
C ALA A 66 -13.00 4.41 1.27
N ASP A 67 -13.35 5.44 2.04
CA ASP A 67 -14.28 6.51 1.64
C ASP A 67 -13.64 7.62 0.79
N GLU A 68 -12.37 7.95 1.05
CA GLU A 68 -11.63 9.02 0.37
C GLU A 68 -10.43 8.50 -0.45
N LEU A 69 -10.27 7.17 -0.55
CA LEU A 69 -9.12 6.55 -1.19
C LEU A 69 -9.12 6.85 -2.69
N ARG A 70 -8.01 7.39 -3.19
CA ARG A 70 -7.84 7.73 -4.62
C ARG A 70 -6.62 7.11 -5.27
N TRP A 71 -5.66 6.64 -4.47
CA TRP A 71 -4.42 6.07 -4.99
C TRP A 71 -3.93 4.90 -4.14
N ILE A 72 -3.60 3.80 -4.81
CA ILE A 72 -2.88 2.66 -4.23
C ILE A 72 -1.52 2.56 -4.92
N HIS A 73 -0.46 2.58 -4.13
CA HIS A 73 0.86 2.16 -4.56
C HIS A 73 1.19 0.78 -4.02
N TRP A 74 1.38 -0.17 -4.93
CA TRP A 74 1.68 -1.55 -4.62
C TRP A 74 3.17 -1.83 -4.78
N THR A 75 3.86 -2.19 -3.70
CA THR A 75 5.33 -2.35 -3.75
C THR A 75 5.79 -3.61 -4.49
N GLY A 76 4.88 -4.54 -4.77
CA GLY A 76 5.15 -5.73 -5.60
C GLY A 76 5.24 -5.42 -7.11
N ALA A 77 5.85 -6.34 -7.86
CA ALA A 77 5.88 -6.26 -9.33
C ALA A 77 4.55 -6.69 -10.00
N GLY A 78 3.88 -7.69 -9.43
CA GLY A 78 2.56 -8.14 -9.85
C GLY A 78 1.46 -7.48 -9.01
N VAL A 79 0.28 -7.28 -9.59
CA VAL A 79 -0.88 -6.67 -8.91
C VAL A 79 -2.03 -7.65 -8.68
N ASP A 80 -1.91 -8.88 -9.14
CA ASP A 80 -2.96 -9.91 -9.07
C ASP A 80 -3.48 -10.12 -7.64
N ALA A 81 -2.60 -9.98 -6.64
CA ALA A 81 -2.94 -10.15 -5.23
C ALA A 81 -3.80 -9.02 -4.65
N VAL A 82 -3.82 -7.83 -5.26
CA VAL A 82 -4.60 -6.68 -4.78
C VAL A 82 -5.86 -6.43 -5.61
N LEU A 83 -5.99 -7.03 -6.80
CA LEU A 83 -7.14 -6.83 -7.67
C LEU A 83 -8.37 -7.59 -7.17
N PHE A 84 -9.50 -6.88 -7.10
CA PHE A 84 -10.83 -7.42 -6.87
C PHE A 84 -11.86 -6.56 -7.63
N PRO A 85 -13.06 -7.09 -7.96
CA PRO A 85 -14.01 -6.43 -8.84
C PRO A 85 -14.31 -4.98 -8.45
N GLU A 86 -14.54 -4.72 -7.18
CA GLU A 86 -14.91 -3.40 -6.67
C GLU A 86 -13.76 -2.37 -6.79
N LEU A 87 -12.50 -2.80 -6.71
CA LEU A 87 -11.35 -1.94 -6.99
C LEU A 87 -11.23 -1.66 -8.49
N VAL A 88 -11.44 -2.68 -9.34
CA VAL A 88 -11.37 -2.57 -10.80
C VAL A 88 -12.44 -1.62 -11.35
N GLU A 89 -13.63 -1.63 -10.76
CA GLU A 89 -14.74 -0.75 -11.15
C GLU A 89 -14.63 0.68 -10.56
N SER A 90 -13.67 0.93 -9.67
CA SER A 90 -13.49 2.23 -9.01
C SER A 90 -12.59 3.18 -9.81
N ASP A 91 -12.64 4.47 -9.47
CA ASP A 91 -11.72 5.49 -9.99
C ASP A 91 -10.36 5.52 -9.25
N VAL A 92 -10.10 4.57 -8.36
CA VAL A 92 -8.85 4.49 -7.59
C VAL A 92 -7.71 4.10 -8.51
N VAL A 93 -6.69 4.96 -8.59
CA VAL A 93 -5.50 4.68 -9.38
C VAL A 93 -4.66 3.62 -8.68
N LEU A 94 -4.34 2.52 -9.37
CA LEU A 94 -3.41 1.50 -8.90
C LEU A 94 -2.09 1.60 -9.66
N THR A 95 -1.00 1.74 -8.92
CA THR A 95 0.38 1.72 -9.44
C THR A 95 1.17 0.60 -8.79
N ASN A 96 2.22 0.14 -9.45
CA ASN A 96 3.12 -0.87 -8.92
C ASN A 96 4.59 -0.46 -9.06
N SER A 97 5.50 -1.27 -8.50
CA SER A 97 6.95 -1.04 -8.61
C SER A 97 7.58 -1.88 -9.72
N ARG A 98 6.98 -1.92 -10.90
CA ARG A 98 7.55 -2.65 -12.05
C ARG A 98 9.00 -2.22 -12.33
N GLY A 99 9.90 -3.19 -12.53
CA GLY A 99 11.30 -2.97 -12.93
C GLY A 99 12.33 -2.96 -11.81
N ILE A 100 11.92 -2.78 -10.54
CA ILE A 100 12.85 -2.78 -9.39
C ILE A 100 13.55 -4.13 -9.18
N PHE A 101 12.88 -5.24 -9.52
CA PHE A 101 13.41 -6.58 -9.30
C PHE A 101 14.17 -7.16 -10.50
N ASP A 102 14.22 -6.47 -11.64
CA ASP A 102 14.74 -7.03 -12.91
C ASP A 102 16.19 -7.51 -12.79
N ARG A 103 17.05 -6.68 -12.17
CA ARG A 103 18.47 -7.03 -11.97
C ARG A 103 18.65 -8.16 -10.97
N ALA A 104 17.96 -8.10 -9.83
CA ALA A 104 18.03 -9.13 -8.80
C ALA A 104 17.58 -10.49 -9.35
N MET A 105 16.53 -10.51 -10.17
CA MET A 105 16.06 -11.72 -10.84
C MET A 105 17.05 -12.23 -11.88
N ALA A 106 17.69 -11.35 -12.66
CA ALA A 106 18.74 -11.75 -13.60
C ALA A 106 19.94 -12.38 -12.87
N GLU A 107 20.38 -11.80 -11.76
CA GLU A 107 21.46 -12.34 -10.91
C GLU A 107 21.07 -13.71 -10.33
N TYR A 108 19.82 -13.85 -9.86
CA TYR A 108 19.30 -15.12 -9.35
C TYR A 108 19.31 -16.22 -10.42
N VAL A 109 18.83 -15.92 -11.64
CA VAL A 109 18.79 -16.88 -12.75
C VAL A 109 20.19 -17.30 -13.18
N LEU A 110 21.17 -16.37 -13.19
CA LEU A 110 22.56 -16.69 -13.51
C LEU A 110 23.26 -17.51 -12.42
N GLY A 111 22.81 -17.39 -11.16
CA GLY A 111 23.39 -18.09 -10.02
C GLY A 111 22.84 -19.52 -9.79
N LEU A 112 21.77 -19.89 -10.49
CA LEU A 112 21.23 -21.26 -10.52
C LEU A 112 21.97 -22.14 -11.53
#